data_AF-A0A4Y2UZ71-F1
#
_entry.id   AF-A0A4Y2UZ71-F1
#
_cell.length_a   1.000
_cell.length_b   1.000
_cell.length_c   1.000
_cell.angle_alpha   90.00
_cell.angle_beta   90.00
_cell.angle_gamma   90.00
#
_symmetry.space_group_name_H-M   'P 1'
#
loop_
_entity.id
_entity.type
_entity.pdbx_description
1 polymer ?
#
loop_
_entity_poly.entity_id
_entity_poly.type
_entity_poly.pdbx_seq_one_letter_code
_entity_poly.pdbx_strand_id
1 'polypeptide(L)'
;MGCFRKKRYARVLRQFNTACHVAMLNKETLIYDLRSLDALGILDPSDKKNKLELQEEARNHFLSTVTVNEEGRFRVSLSWLDNHLPLKNNYELELLKD
;
A
#
# COMPACT_ATOMS: atom_id res chain seq x y z
N MET A 1 -24.95 10.31 -6.48
CA MET A 1 -23.90 9.41 -7.03
C MET A 1 -23.36 8.34 -6.04
N GLY A 2 -23.41 8.52 -4.71
CA GLY A 2 -22.78 7.59 -3.74
C GLY A 2 -23.47 6.22 -3.50
N CYS A 3 -24.75 6.07 -3.87
CA CYS A 3 -25.50 4.82 -3.62
C CYS A 3 -25.06 3.67 -4.54
N PHE A 4 -24.63 3.96 -5.76
CA PHE A 4 -24.17 2.95 -6.73
C PHE A 4 -22.83 2.32 -6.33
N ARG A 5 -21.90 3.10 -5.77
CA ARG A 5 -20.60 2.59 -5.30
C ARG A 5 -20.80 1.62 -4.14
N LYS A 6 -21.60 1.99 -3.13
CA LYS A 6 -21.92 1.12 -1.98
C LYS A 6 -22.55 -0.23 -2.39
N LYS A 7 -23.45 -0.21 -3.37
CA LYS A 7 -24.08 -1.44 -3.92
C LYS A 7 -23.09 -2.34 -4.66
N ARG A 8 -22.09 -1.77 -5.35
CA ARG A 8 -21.02 -2.55 -6.00
C ARG A 8 -20.08 -3.20 -4.97
N TYR A 9 -19.64 -2.46 -3.95
CA TYR A 9 -18.82 -3.03 -2.86
C TYR A 9 -19.54 -4.15 -2.12
N ALA A 10 -20.83 -3.98 -1.79
CA ALA A 10 -21.62 -5.02 -1.11
C ALA A 10 -21.87 -6.27 -1.98
N ARG A 11 -21.83 -6.14 -3.32
CA ARG A 11 -21.92 -7.28 -4.24
C ARG A 11 -20.59 -8.04 -4.27
N VAL A 12 -19.48 -7.32 -4.41
CA VAL A 12 -18.12 -7.90 -4.41
C VAL A 12 -17.84 -8.62 -3.10
N LEU A 13 -18.18 -8.01 -1.95
CA LEU A 13 -17.98 -8.60 -0.63
C LEU A 13 -18.80 -9.88 -0.41
N ARG A 14 -20.05 -9.92 -0.92
CA ARG A 14 -20.88 -11.12 -0.88
C ARG A 14 -20.33 -12.24 -1.76
N GLN A 15 -19.85 -11.90 -2.96
CA GLN A 15 -19.27 -12.86 -3.88
C GLN A 15 -17.99 -13.48 -3.31
N PHE A 16 -17.15 -12.66 -2.67
CA PHE A 16 -15.95 -13.11 -1.97
C PHE A 16 -16.27 -14.06 -0.81
N ASN A 17 -17.21 -13.70 0.07
CA ASN A 17 -17.59 -14.53 1.22
C ASN A 17 -18.14 -15.90 0.81
N THR A 18 -18.98 -15.97 -0.23
CA THR A 18 -19.51 -17.25 -0.72
C THR A 18 -18.43 -18.13 -1.35
N ALA A 19 -17.50 -17.54 -2.11
CA ALA A 19 -16.39 -18.26 -2.71
C ALA A 19 -15.44 -18.85 -1.64
N CYS A 20 -15.12 -18.07 -0.61
CA CYS A 20 -14.33 -18.56 0.52
C CYS A 20 -15.04 -19.68 1.29
N HIS A 21 -16.37 -19.61 1.45
CA HIS A 21 -17.13 -20.62 2.19
C HIS A 21 -17.20 -21.97 1.45
N VAL A 22 -17.46 -21.95 0.14
CA VAL A 22 -17.41 -23.16 -0.70
C VAL A 22 -16.00 -23.75 -0.74
N ALA A 23 -14.99 -22.90 -0.72
CA ALA A 23 -13.61 -23.36 -0.76
C ALA A 23 -13.13 -23.99 0.56
N MET A 24 -13.56 -23.47 1.71
CA MET A 24 -13.23 -24.08 3.01
C MET A 24 -13.85 -25.47 3.22
N LEU A 25 -14.91 -25.82 2.49
CA LEU A 25 -15.56 -27.13 2.57
C LEU A 25 -14.77 -28.23 1.82
N ASN A 26 -13.91 -27.87 0.87
CA ASN A 26 -13.08 -28.79 0.07
C ASN A 26 -11.61 -28.71 0.56
N LYS A 27 -11.32 -29.42 1.64
CA LYS A 27 -10.28 -29.07 2.63
C LYS A 27 -8.81 -29.17 2.24
N GLU A 28 -8.41 -29.64 1.05
CA GLU A 28 -6.97 -29.90 0.80
C GLU A 28 -6.39 -29.30 -0.49
N THR A 29 -7.14 -29.26 -1.59
CA THR A 29 -6.64 -28.69 -2.85
C THR A 29 -6.66 -27.15 -2.86
N LEU A 30 -7.48 -26.53 -1.99
CA LEU A 30 -7.79 -25.11 -2.09
C LEU A 30 -6.90 -24.19 -1.28
N ILE A 31 -6.12 -24.66 -0.30
CA ILE A 31 -5.24 -23.77 0.46
C ILE A 31 -4.11 -23.22 -0.42
N TYR A 32 -3.58 -24.06 -1.32
CA TYR A 32 -2.55 -23.62 -2.25
C TYR A 32 -3.14 -22.68 -3.31
N ASP A 33 -4.30 -23.03 -3.87
CA ASP A 33 -4.99 -22.21 -4.87
C ASP A 33 -5.45 -20.86 -4.30
N LEU A 34 -5.97 -20.83 -3.07
CA LEU A 34 -6.38 -19.59 -2.37
C LEU A 34 -5.20 -18.71 -1.96
N ARG A 35 -3.98 -19.25 -1.87
CA ARG A 35 -2.76 -18.46 -1.61
C ARG A 35 -2.25 -17.75 -2.86
N SER A 36 -2.68 -18.18 -4.05
CA SER A 36 -2.45 -17.38 -5.24
C SER A 36 -3.37 -16.15 -5.19
N LEU A 37 -2.76 -14.97 -5.07
CA LEU A 37 -3.47 -13.68 -5.09
C LEU A 37 -4.26 -13.53 -6.40
N ASP A 38 -3.73 -14.11 -7.49
CA ASP A 38 -4.36 -14.18 -8.80
C ASP A 38 -5.68 -14.97 -8.79
N ALA A 39 -5.77 -16.14 -8.13
CA ALA A 39 -7.02 -16.89 -8.04
C ALA A 39 -8.08 -16.15 -7.19
N LEU A 40 -7.66 -15.28 -6.29
CA LEU A 40 -8.55 -14.39 -5.53
C LEU A 40 -8.95 -13.13 -6.33
N GLY A 41 -8.44 -12.95 -7.55
CA GLY A 41 -8.66 -11.75 -8.37
C GLY A 41 -7.95 -10.50 -7.83
N ILE A 42 -7.00 -10.68 -6.91
CA ILE A 42 -6.12 -9.63 -6.38
C ILE A 42 -4.88 -9.59 -7.27
N LEU A 43 -5.04 -8.95 -8.43
CA LEU A 43 -3.94 -8.70 -9.36
C LEU A 43 -3.10 -7.51 -8.87
N ASP A 44 -1.80 -7.55 -9.12
CA ASP A 44 -0.94 -6.42 -8.80
C ASP A 44 -1.40 -5.20 -9.65
N PRO A 45 -1.62 -4.02 -9.05
CA PRO A 45 -1.92 -2.82 -9.83
C PRO A 45 -0.86 -2.54 -10.91
N SER A 46 0.38 -3.01 -10.71
CA SER A 46 1.46 -2.92 -11.69
C SER A 46 1.24 -3.80 -12.93
N ASP A 47 0.50 -4.91 -12.83
CA ASP A 47 0.16 -5.76 -13.99
C ASP A 47 -0.74 -5.04 -15.01
N LYS A 48 -1.42 -3.98 -14.57
CA LYS A 48 -2.31 -3.16 -15.42
C LYS A 48 -1.62 -1.90 -15.95
N LYS A 49 -0.49 -1.50 -15.36
CA LYS A 49 0.23 -0.28 -15.72
C LYS A 49 1.37 -0.63 -16.67
N ASN A 50 1.57 0.20 -17.68
CA ASN A 50 2.75 0.05 -18.53
C ASN A 50 4.01 0.33 -17.69
N LYS A 51 5.11 -0.37 -17.96
CA LYS A 51 6.41 -0.17 -17.29
C LYS A 51 6.83 1.30 -17.27
N LEU A 52 6.56 2.04 -18.35
CA LEU A 52 6.87 3.46 -18.45
C LEU A 52 6.02 4.31 -17.50
N GLU A 53 4.72 4.06 -17.42
CA GLU A 53 3.80 4.78 -16.53
C GLU A 53 4.19 4.55 -15.06
N LEU A 54 4.57 3.32 -14.71
CA LEU A 54 5.04 2.99 -13.37
C LEU A 54 6.32 3.76 -13.01
N GLN A 55 7.26 3.89 -13.95
CA GLN A 55 8.49 4.65 -13.75
C GLN A 55 8.21 6.15 -13.60
N GLU A 56 7.32 6.72 -14.41
CA GLU A 56 6.92 8.12 -14.28
C GLU A 56 6.23 8.40 -12.96
N GLU A 57 5.33 7.52 -12.51
CA GLU A 57 4.63 7.65 -11.24
C GLU A 57 5.60 7.55 -10.05
N ALA A 58 6.54 6.60 -10.10
CA ALA A 58 7.59 6.49 -9.08
C ALA A 58 8.48 7.74 -9.03
N ARG A 59 8.86 8.28 -10.20
CA ARG A 59 9.62 9.53 -10.30
C ARG A 59 8.84 10.71 -9.73
N ASN A 60 7.57 10.85 -10.10
CA ASN A 60 6.71 11.93 -9.62
C ASN A 60 6.49 11.85 -8.11
N HIS A 61 6.26 10.64 -7.59
CA HIS A 61 6.15 10.39 -6.16
C HIS A 61 7.44 10.82 -5.44
N PHE A 62 8.61 10.38 -5.92
CA PHE A 62 9.90 10.76 -5.37
C PHE A 62 10.10 12.29 -5.35
N LEU A 63 9.85 12.96 -6.47
CA LEU A 63 9.99 14.43 -6.56
C LEU A 63 9.03 15.18 -5.64
N SER A 64 7.80 14.68 -5.47
CA SER A 64 6.82 15.29 -4.56
C SER A 64 7.17 15.08 -3.07
N THR A 65 7.94 14.03 -2.79
CA THR A 65 8.24 13.58 -1.44
C THR A 65 9.57 14.14 -0.91
N VAL A 66 10.51 14.41 -1.83
CA VAL A 66 11.84 14.90 -1.47
C VAL A 66 11.82 16.41 -1.29
N THR A 67 12.27 16.85 -0.14
CA THR A 67 12.48 18.26 0.21
C THR A 67 13.90 18.44 0.73
N VAL A 68 14.47 19.63 0.58
CA VAL A 68 15.78 19.96 1.15
C VAL A 68 15.55 20.77 2.43
N ASN A 69 16.18 20.37 3.53
CA ASN A 69 16.09 21.10 4.80
C ASN A 69 17.01 22.34 4.81
N GLU A 70 16.93 23.15 5.86
CA GLU A 70 17.73 24.38 6.02
C GLU A 70 19.25 24.11 6.08
N GLU A 71 19.66 22.89 6.43
CA GLU A 71 21.05 22.43 6.44
C GLU A 71 21.54 21.89 5.08
N GLY A 72 20.71 21.93 4.04
CA GLY A 72 21.04 21.41 2.71
C GLY A 72 20.95 19.87 2.57
N ARG A 73 20.35 19.17 3.53
CA ARG A 73 20.15 17.70 3.51
C ARG A 73 18.80 17.33 2.89
N PHE A 74 18.77 16.24 2.14
CA PHE A 74 17.53 15.69 1.58
C PHE A 74 16.68 14.99 2.65
N ARG A 75 15.38 15.33 2.69
CA ARG A 75 14.35 14.72 3.54
C ARG A 75 13.24 14.15 2.66
N VAL A 76 12.82 12.91 2.93
CA VAL A 76 11.74 12.20 2.25
C VAL A 76 10.52 12.17 3.17
N SER A 77 9.39 12.73 2.76
CA SER A 77 8.13 12.68 3.53
C SER A 77 7.40 11.33 3.35
N LEU A 78 7.38 10.50 4.38
CA LEU A 78 6.62 9.26 4.33
C LEU A 78 5.12 9.56 4.56
N SER A 79 4.33 9.51 3.49
CA SER A 79 2.89 9.85 3.48
C SER A 79 2.01 8.89 4.30
N TRP A 80 2.48 7.70 4.66
CA TRP A 80 1.78 6.80 5.60
C TRP A 80 2.08 7.09 7.08
N LEU A 81 2.93 8.08 7.35
CA LEU A 81 3.42 8.42 8.70
C LEU A 81 2.88 9.80 9.13
N ASP A 82 1.61 10.09 8.85
CA ASP A 82 0.98 11.32 9.35
C ASP A 82 0.92 11.29 10.90
N ASN A 83 1.28 12.41 11.55
CA ASN A 83 1.33 12.61 13.01
C ASN A 83 2.44 11.88 13.80
N HIS A 84 3.60 11.59 13.20
CA HIS A 84 4.74 11.17 14.02
C HIS A 84 5.41 12.36 14.72
N LEU A 85 5.91 12.11 15.94
CA LEU A 85 6.79 13.05 16.62
C LEU A 85 8.06 13.24 15.77
N PRO A 86 8.56 14.47 15.61
CA PRO A 86 9.80 14.70 14.89
C PRO A 86 10.91 13.87 15.54
N LEU A 87 11.63 13.11 14.71
CA LEU A 87 12.81 12.39 15.17
C LEU A 87 13.83 13.40 15.70
N LYS A 88 14.35 13.17 16.90
CA LYS A 88 15.44 13.98 17.45
C LYS A 88 16.66 13.88 16.55
N ASN A 89 17.37 15.00 16.38
CA ASN A 89 18.61 15.00 15.63
C ASN A 89 19.66 14.18 16.40
N ASN A 90 20.36 13.27 15.71
CA ASN A 90 21.41 12.45 16.34
C ASN A 90 22.49 13.32 17.00
N TYR A 91 22.77 14.50 16.44
CA TYR A 91 23.73 15.45 17.01
C TYR A 91 23.29 15.99 18.39
N GLU A 92 22.01 16.29 18.57
CA GLU A 92 21.46 16.72 19.87
C GLU A 92 21.50 15.59 20.90
N LEU A 93 21.36 14.33 20.46
CA LEU A 93 21.46 13.16 21.33
C LEU A 93 22.90 12.89 21.80
N GLU A 94 23.91 13.38 21.07
CA GLU A 94 25.31 13.27 21.46
C GLU A 94 25.71 14.33 22.50
N LEU A 95 25.20 15.56 22.37
CA LEU A 95 25.45 16.66 23.32
C LEU A 95 24.73 16.52 24.67
N LEU A 96 23.77 15.60 24.77
CA LEU A 96 22.98 15.30 25.98
C LEU A 96 23.61 14.21 26.86
N LYS A 97 24.80 13.71 26.50
CA LYS A 97 25.50 12.62 27.21
C LYS A 97 26.50 13.08 28.26
N ASP A 98 26.66 14.39 28.44
CA ASP A 98 27.50 15.01 29.48
C ASP A 98 26.66 15.37 30.73
#